data_AF-A0A1A7PVK9-F1
#
_entry.id   AF-A0A1A7PVK9-F1
#
_cell.length_a   1.000
_cell.length_b   1.000
_cell.length_c   1.000
_cell.angle_alpha   90.00
_cell.angle_beta   90.00
_cell.angle_gamma   90.00
#
_symmetry.space_group_name_H-M   'P 1'
#
loop_
_entity.id
_entity.type
_entity.pdbx_description
1 polymer ?
#
loop_
_entity_poly.entity_id
_entity_poly.type
_entity_poly.pdbx_seq_one_letter_code
_entity_poly.pdbx_strand_id
1 'polypeptide(L)'
;MKKIIFVLIVMFFAGAAKAESINSVLTDGKGFLSICEDKMLGFISSCEKEQVKIPSHIDIGEIINFAYLGKNRGYGGKFDVVEIQYNPNKKTCTLRYPYSGGIGTIFVSKCSKVNFN
;
A
#
# COMPACT_ATOMS: atom_id res chain seq x y z
N MET A 1 -11.15 -50.77 0.40
CA MET A 1 -12.00 -49.57 0.40
C MET A 1 -11.24 -48.43 1.08
N LYS A 2 -11.11 -47.31 0.36
CA LYS A 2 -10.80 -45.93 0.78
C LYS A 2 -9.67 -45.72 1.81
N LYS A 3 -8.45 -45.73 1.28
CA LYS A 3 -7.24 -45.17 1.89
C LYS A 3 -7.43 -43.65 2.08
N ILE A 4 -7.18 -43.20 3.31
CA ILE A 4 -6.45 -41.97 3.64
C ILE A 4 -6.94 -40.73 2.86
N ILE A 5 -8.12 -40.23 3.23
CA ILE A 5 -8.58 -38.87 2.90
C ILE A 5 -8.60 -38.11 4.22
N PHE A 6 -7.45 -37.69 4.74
CA PHE A 6 -7.43 -36.75 5.87
C PHE A 6 -6.11 -35.99 6.06
N VAL A 7 -5.33 -35.75 5.00
CA VAL A 7 -4.10 -34.96 5.11
C VAL A 7 -3.91 -34.08 3.87
N LEU A 8 -4.88 -33.22 3.57
CA LEU A 8 -4.74 -32.17 2.54
C LEU A 8 -5.72 -30.99 2.78
N ILE A 9 -6.05 -30.68 4.03
CA ILE A 9 -6.84 -29.48 4.40
C ILE A 9 -6.04 -28.51 5.28
N VAL A 10 -4.85 -28.90 5.75
CA VAL A 10 -4.00 -28.07 6.61
C VAL A 10 -2.80 -27.59 5.81
N MET A 11 -2.96 -26.59 4.92
CA MET A 11 -1.82 -25.77 4.44
C MET A 11 -2.18 -24.58 3.52
N PHE A 12 -3.46 -24.26 3.27
CA PHE A 12 -3.82 -23.12 2.40
C PHE A 12 -4.27 -21.84 3.14
N PHE A 13 -4.09 -21.78 4.45
CA PHE A 13 -4.37 -20.59 5.27
C PHE A 13 -3.14 -20.08 6.05
N ALA A 14 -1.93 -20.35 5.56
CA ALA A 14 -0.72 -19.74 6.09
C ALA A 14 -0.39 -18.45 5.32
N GLY A 15 -0.68 -17.30 5.92
CA GLY A 15 0.16 -16.13 5.67
C GLY A 15 -0.49 -14.87 5.11
N ALA A 16 -1.80 -14.66 5.24
CA ALA A 16 -2.31 -13.28 5.29
C ALA A 16 -1.94 -12.70 6.66
N ALA A 17 -0.65 -12.36 6.83
CA ALA A 17 -0.18 -11.61 7.98
C ALA A 17 -1.02 -10.34 8.06
N LYS A 18 -1.85 -10.23 9.10
CA LYS A 18 -2.69 -9.07 9.34
C LYS A 18 -1.75 -7.86 9.45
N ALA A 19 -1.76 -6.99 8.44
CA ALA A 19 -1.05 -5.73 8.52
C ALA A 19 -1.76 -4.90 9.60
N GLU A 20 -0.99 -4.37 10.54
CA GLU A 20 -1.52 -3.53 11.60
C GLU A 20 -1.61 -2.09 11.09
N SER A 21 -2.65 -1.37 11.48
CA SER A 21 -2.75 0.07 11.24
C SER A 21 -1.93 0.83 12.27
N ILE A 22 -1.18 1.85 11.84
CA ILE A 22 -0.32 2.67 12.70
C ILE A 22 -0.41 4.14 12.32
N ASN A 23 -0.07 5.03 13.26
CA ASN A 23 -0.22 6.48 13.05
C ASN A 23 0.90 7.11 12.24
N SER A 24 2.09 6.49 12.19
CA SER A 24 3.30 7.12 11.62
C SER A 24 4.33 6.10 11.12
N VAL A 25 5.00 6.40 10.01
CA VAL A 25 6.10 5.61 9.44
C VAL A 25 7.28 6.46 8.97
N LEU A 26 8.46 5.88 9.05
CA LEU A 26 9.62 6.30 8.28
C LEU A 26 9.69 5.55 6.96
N THR A 27 10.11 6.23 5.89
CA THR A 27 10.28 5.68 4.54
C THR A 27 11.67 6.02 4.00
N ASP A 28 12.11 5.33 2.96
CA ASP A 28 13.36 5.67 2.23
C ASP A 28 13.17 6.81 1.20
N GLY A 29 12.00 7.47 1.21
CA GLY A 29 11.64 8.56 0.32
C GLY A 29 11.15 8.11 -1.06
N LYS A 30 10.90 6.81 -1.28
CA LYS A 30 10.38 6.27 -2.54
C LYS A 30 9.23 5.30 -2.30
N GLY A 31 8.30 5.26 -3.25
CA GLY A 31 7.17 4.33 -3.24
C GLY A 31 6.73 3.98 -4.66
N PHE A 32 5.72 3.12 -4.74
CA PHE A 32 5.01 2.77 -5.96
C PHE A 32 3.55 3.18 -5.80
N LEU A 33 3.15 4.14 -6.61
CA LEU A 33 1.75 4.52 -6.72
C LEU A 33 1.01 3.45 -7.51
N SER A 34 -0.12 2.99 -6.98
CA SER A 34 -1.06 2.11 -7.66
C SER A 34 -2.46 2.70 -7.50
N ILE A 35 -2.94 3.36 -8.55
CA ILE A 35 -4.33 3.77 -8.68
C ILE A 35 -4.99 2.76 -9.59
N CYS A 36 -6.02 2.10 -9.09
CA CYS A 36 -6.87 1.24 -9.91
C CYS A 36 -8.14 2.06 -10.16
N GLU A 37 -8.39 2.40 -11.42
CA GLU A 37 -9.65 3.04 -11.80
C GLU A 37 -10.71 1.96 -11.99
N ASP A 38 -11.83 2.11 -11.29
CA ASP A 38 -13.01 1.30 -11.56
C ASP A 38 -13.63 1.78 -12.88
N LYS A 39 -13.48 1.00 -13.95
CA LYS A 39 -14.26 1.27 -15.17
C LYS A 39 -15.73 0.94 -14.91
N MET A 40 -16.57 1.78 -15.50
CA MET A 40 -18.03 1.91 -15.33
C MET A 40 -18.88 0.68 -15.75
N LEU A 41 -18.38 -0.55 -15.58
CA LEU A 41 -19.07 -1.83 -15.88
C LEU A 41 -18.61 -3.01 -14.99
N GLY A 42 -17.95 -2.78 -13.85
CA GLY A 42 -17.62 -3.84 -12.88
C GLY A 42 -16.45 -4.75 -13.26
N PHE A 43 -15.68 -4.40 -14.29
CA PHE A 43 -14.40 -5.05 -14.60
C PHE A 43 -13.25 -4.12 -14.19
N ILE A 44 -12.41 -4.58 -13.24
CA ILE A 44 -11.23 -3.86 -12.76
C ILE A 44 -10.31 -3.60 -13.95
N SER A 45 -10.13 -2.33 -14.29
CA SER A 45 -9.41 -1.89 -15.48
C SER A 45 -8.10 -1.27 -15.03
N SER A 46 -6.99 -1.97 -15.26
CA SER A 46 -5.60 -1.47 -15.21
C SER A 46 -5.21 -0.68 -13.95
N CYS A 47 -4.52 -1.34 -13.03
CA CYS A 47 -3.75 -0.63 -11.99
C CYS A 47 -2.43 -0.14 -12.60
N GLU A 48 -2.30 1.16 -12.83
CA GLU A 48 -1.02 1.74 -13.24
C GLU A 48 -0.07 1.75 -12.05
N LYS A 49 1.09 1.08 -12.19
CA LYS A 49 2.15 1.10 -11.18
C LYS A 49 3.27 2.00 -11.64
N GLU A 50 3.49 3.08 -10.91
CA GLU A 50 4.60 4.00 -11.20
C GLU A 50 5.39 4.34 -9.94
N GLN A 51 6.71 4.43 -10.08
CA GLN A 51 7.56 4.83 -8.98
C GLN A 51 7.38 6.31 -8.69
N VAL A 52 7.19 6.64 -7.42
CA VAL A 52 7.03 8.01 -6.93
C VAL A 52 8.04 8.32 -5.84
N LYS A 53 8.39 9.60 -5.70
CA LYS A 53 9.10 10.15 -4.55
C LYS A 53 8.08 10.57 -3.51
N ILE A 54 8.33 10.25 -2.24
CA ILE A 54 7.51 10.60 -1.09
C ILE A 54 8.39 11.16 0.04
N PRO A 55 7.82 11.79 1.08
CA PRO A 55 8.56 12.21 2.27
C PRO A 55 9.12 11.01 3.05
N SER A 56 10.23 11.24 3.77
CA SER A 56 10.87 10.23 4.63
C SER A 56 10.11 9.95 5.92
N HIS A 57 9.17 10.81 6.30
CA HIS A 57 8.29 10.68 7.46
C HIS A 57 6.86 10.95 7.00
N ILE A 58 5.91 10.11 7.41
CA ILE A 58 4.51 10.22 7.00
C ILE A 58 3.63 9.89 8.19
N ASP A 59 2.75 10.82 8.55
CA ASP A 59 1.71 10.64 9.55
C ASP A 59 0.31 10.47 8.92
N ILE A 60 -0.59 9.79 9.63
CA ILE A 60 -2.02 9.80 9.30
C ILE A 60 -2.56 11.23 9.46
N GLY A 61 -3.34 11.69 8.49
CA GLY A 61 -3.91 13.03 8.42
C GLY A 61 -2.94 14.10 7.87
N GLU A 62 -1.73 13.69 7.45
CA GLU A 62 -0.79 14.58 6.79
C GLU A 62 -1.09 14.66 5.29
N ILE A 63 -1.12 15.88 4.75
CA ILE A 63 -1.14 16.10 3.30
C ILE A 63 0.27 15.98 2.77
N ILE A 64 0.54 14.90 2.03
CA ILE A 64 1.87 14.65 1.47
C ILE A 64 1.94 14.95 -0.02
N ASN A 65 3.08 15.47 -0.44
CA ASN A 65 3.41 15.72 -1.84
C ASN A 65 4.17 14.52 -2.39
N PHE A 66 3.76 14.01 -3.55
CA PHE A 66 4.51 13.01 -4.28
C PHE A 66 4.87 13.51 -5.68
N ALA A 67 5.95 12.96 -6.23
CA ALA A 67 6.38 13.24 -7.60
C ALA A 67 6.68 11.95 -8.34
N TYR A 68 6.22 11.84 -9.58
CA TYR A 68 6.51 10.68 -10.42
C TYR A 68 7.99 10.65 -10.80
N LEU A 69 8.57 9.45 -10.80
CA LEU A 69 9.98 9.20 -11.16
C LEU A 69 10.14 8.49 -12.51
N GLY A 70 9.04 7.99 -13.09
CA GLY A 70 9.03 7.18 -14.31
C GLY A 70 8.56 7.94 -15.55
N LYS A 71 7.60 7.36 -16.26
CA LYS A 71 7.03 7.87 -17.52
C LYS A 71 6.43 9.27 -17.36
N ASN A 72 5.87 9.57 -16.18
CA ASN A 72 5.25 10.84 -15.85
C ASN A 72 6.19 11.78 -15.07
N ARG A 73 7.51 11.60 -15.18
CA ARG A 73 8.51 12.44 -14.48
C ARG A 73 8.28 13.93 -14.76
N GLY A 74 8.32 14.74 -13.70
CA GLY A 74 8.03 16.17 -13.74
C GLY A 74 6.61 16.52 -13.30
N TYR A 75 5.72 15.53 -13.23
CA TYR A 75 4.41 15.67 -12.61
C TYR A 75 4.42 15.17 -11.17
N GLY A 76 3.45 15.64 -10.39
CA GLY A 76 3.27 15.26 -9.00
C GLY A 76 1.87 15.63 -8.52
N GLY A 77 1.54 15.18 -7.31
CA GLY A 77 0.24 15.43 -6.71
C GLY A 77 0.35 15.59 -5.20
N LYS A 78 -0.79 15.89 -4.58
CA LYS A 78 -0.98 15.95 -3.13
C LYS A 78 -2.07 14.98 -2.75
N PHE A 79 -1.91 14.27 -1.65
CA PHE A 79 -2.96 13.44 -1.08
C PHE A 79 -2.93 13.46 0.43
N ASP A 80 -4.11 13.26 1.02
CA ASP A 80 -4.30 13.13 2.46
C ASP A 80 -4.21 11.65 2.86
N VAL A 81 -3.29 11.32 3.75
CA VAL A 81 -3.07 9.95 4.21
C VAL A 81 -4.13 9.59 5.24
N VAL A 82 -5.12 8.78 4.85
CA VAL A 82 -6.21 8.38 5.76
C VAL A 82 -5.93 7.07 6.49
N GLU A 83 -5.04 6.23 5.97
CA GLU A 83 -4.65 4.97 6.61
C GLU A 83 -3.22 4.59 6.23
N ILE A 84 -2.46 4.13 7.22
CA ILE A 84 -1.14 3.53 7.03
C ILE A 84 -1.19 2.09 7.53
N GLN A 85 -1.14 1.14 6.61
CA GLN A 85 -1.06 -0.28 6.95
C GLN A 85 0.41 -0.71 6.95
N TYR A 86 0.95 -1.09 8.09
CA TYR A 86 2.33 -1.54 8.23
C TYR A 86 2.43 -3.06 8.33
N ASN A 87 3.33 -3.64 7.53
CA ASN A 87 3.70 -5.04 7.61
C ASN A 87 5.09 -5.16 8.26
N PRO A 88 5.18 -5.48 9.56
CA PRO A 88 6.46 -5.58 10.26
C PRO A 88 7.37 -6.68 9.70
N ASN A 89 6.79 -7.78 9.21
CA ASN A 89 7.55 -8.93 8.69
C ASN A 89 8.29 -8.59 7.41
N LYS A 90 7.70 -7.74 6.56
CA LYS A 90 8.28 -7.35 5.27
C LYS A 90 8.92 -5.96 5.29
N LYS A 91 8.75 -5.20 6.37
CA LYS A 91 9.11 -3.77 6.45
C LYS A 91 8.53 -2.99 5.27
N THR A 92 7.25 -3.21 4.99
CA THR A 92 6.50 -2.55 3.90
C THR A 92 5.26 -1.87 4.46
N CYS A 93 4.88 -0.72 3.91
CA CYS A 93 3.64 -0.05 4.27
C CYS A 93 2.81 0.29 3.05
N THR A 94 1.51 0.31 3.25
CA THR A 94 0.53 0.74 2.27
C THR A 94 -0.10 2.02 2.81
N LEU A 95 0.12 3.12 2.10
CA LEU A 95 -0.54 4.39 2.35
C LEU A 95 -1.82 4.42 1.53
N ARG A 96 -2.95 4.70 2.17
CA ARG A 96 -4.24 4.85 1.49
C ARG A 96 -4.69 6.29 1.56
N TYR A 97 -5.31 6.75 0.48
CA TYR A 97 -5.83 8.10 0.37
C TYR A 97 -7.10 8.14 -0.47
N PRO A 98 -8.05 9.03 -0.16
CA PRO A 98 -9.25 9.21 -0.96
C PRO A 98 -8.91 9.94 -2.26
N TYR A 99 -9.54 9.54 -3.36
CA TYR A 99 -9.57 10.30 -4.61
C TYR A 99 -11.00 10.33 -5.16
N SER A 100 -11.24 11.12 -6.22
CA SER A 100 -12.59 11.36 -6.77
C SER A 100 -13.37 10.11 -7.20
N GLY A 101 -12.72 8.96 -7.38
CA GLY A 101 -13.33 7.70 -7.79
C GLY A 101 -13.13 6.52 -6.84
N GLY A 102 -12.53 6.69 -5.65
CA GLY A 102 -12.28 5.58 -4.73
C GLY A 102 -11.12 5.81 -3.75
N ILE A 103 -10.39 4.73 -3.43
CA ILE A 103 -9.18 4.78 -2.60
C ILE A 103 -7.95 4.46 -3.44
N GLY A 104 -7.02 5.39 -3.49
CA GLY A 104 -5.71 5.21 -4.09
C GLY A 104 -4.75 4.59 -3.09
N THR A 105 -3.73 3.89 -3.58
CA THR A 105 -2.72 3.25 -2.73
C THR A 105 -1.31 3.61 -3.16
N ILE A 106 -0.45 3.90 -2.18
CA ILE A 106 1.00 3.96 -2.39
C ILE A 106 1.63 2.84 -1.58
N PHE A 107 2.28 1.93 -2.30
CA PHE A 107 3.08 0.88 -1.69
C PHE A 107 4.51 1.36 -1.48
N VAL A 108 5.00 1.26 -0.25
CA VAL A 108 6.33 1.72 0.14
C VAL A 108 7.10 0.52 0.67
N SER A 109 8.27 0.26 0.09
CA SER A 109 9.21 -0.73 0.61
C SER A 109 10.15 -0.07 1.62
N LYS A 110 10.74 -0.89 2.51
CA LYS A 110 11.69 -0.44 3.54
C LYS A 110 11.15 0.65 4.47
N CYS A 111 9.86 0.59 4.80
CA CYS A 111 9.32 1.47 5.82
C CYS A 111 9.59 0.92 7.23
N SER A 112 9.59 1.80 8.22
CA SER A 112 9.68 1.41 9.64
C SER A 112 8.60 2.13 10.46
N LYS A 113 7.97 1.40 11.37
CA LYS A 113 7.03 2.00 12.34
C LYS A 113 7.77 3.01 13.23
N VAL A 114 7.15 4.15 13.47
CA VAL A 114 7.56 5.08 14.52
C VAL A 114 6.67 4.85 15.74
N ASN A 115 7.27 4.55 16.88
CA ASN A 115 6.57 4.57 18.17
C ASN A 115 6.85 5.92 18.82
N PHE A 116 5.84 6.79 18.90
CA PHE A 116 5.85 7.86 19.88
C PHE A 116 5.44 7.22 21.21
N ASN A 117 6.45 6.96 22.06
CA ASN A 117 6.23 6.60 23.45
C ASN A 117 5.67 7.81 24.21
#